data_AF-A0A0Q8XHD7-F1
#
_entry.id   AF-A0A0Q8XHD7-F1
#
_cell.length_a   1.000
_cell.length_b   1.000
_cell.length_c   1.000
_cell.angle_alpha   90.00
_cell.angle_beta   90.00
_cell.angle_gamma   90.00
#
_symmetry.space_group_name_H-M   'P 1'
#
loop_
_entity.id
_entity.type
_entity.pdbx_description
1 polymer ?
#
loop_
_entity_poly.entity_id
_entity_poly.type
_entity_poly.pdbx_seq_one_letter_code
_entity_poly.pdbx_strand_id
1 'polypeptide(L)'
;MKTRFLALTILTGLMSPAAAVAQKAPPPPATTYVASVDPSAFHKAPLEHKKLGVTVSPASVRLITPGVDKFSIYPLLGPPHFGEGITRRWNYVLFFPVAPGSVERVRCRMQIRFERQRGRYSVTVSEVIWQEQSCADRVAAAS
;
A
#
# COMPACT_ATOMS: atom_id res chain seq x y z
N MET A 1 74.94 -23.75 45.26
CA MET A 1 75.24 -24.26 43.90
C MET A 1 74.00 -24.92 43.30
N LYS A 2 73.41 -24.29 42.27
CA LYS A 2 72.74 -24.87 41.07
C LYS A 2 71.62 -23.95 40.60
N THR A 3 72.00 -23.05 39.70
CA THR A 3 71.13 -22.31 38.79
C THR A 3 70.48 -23.29 37.81
N ARG A 4 69.16 -23.17 37.56
CA ARG A 4 68.51 -23.80 36.41
C ARG A 4 67.47 -22.86 35.78
N PHE A 5 67.91 -22.29 34.65
CA PHE A 5 67.24 -21.80 33.45
C PHE A 5 65.72 -21.57 33.46
N LEU A 6 65.35 -20.30 33.24
CA LEU A 6 64.04 -19.83 32.74
C LEU A 6 63.83 -20.31 31.30
N ALA A 7 62.73 -21.02 31.04
CA ALA A 7 62.22 -21.27 29.70
C ALA A 7 61.07 -20.30 29.42
N LEU A 8 61.31 -19.34 28.52
CA LEU A 8 60.32 -18.38 28.05
C LEU A 8 59.58 -19.00 26.84
N THR A 9 58.35 -19.45 27.03
CA THR A 9 57.50 -19.93 25.93
C THR A 9 56.79 -18.75 25.27
N ILE A 10 57.20 -18.42 24.04
CA ILE A 10 56.53 -17.43 23.19
C ILE A 10 55.27 -18.09 22.61
N LEU A 11 54.09 -17.71 23.10
CA LEU A 11 52.81 -18.08 22.49
C LEU A 11 52.53 -17.12 21.32
N THR A 12 52.67 -17.60 20.09
CA THR A 12 52.18 -16.93 18.88
C THR A 12 50.66 -17.15 18.76
N GLY A 13 49.88 -16.16 19.16
CA GLY A 13 48.43 -16.16 18.95
C GLY A 13 48.09 -15.85 17.49
N LEU A 14 47.55 -16.82 16.76
CA LEU A 14 46.90 -16.59 15.47
C LEU A 14 45.61 -15.80 15.70
N MET A 15 45.53 -14.57 15.21
CA MET A 15 44.25 -13.88 15.05
C MET A 15 43.53 -14.45 13.83
N SER A 16 42.50 -15.27 14.06
CA SER A 16 41.53 -15.59 13.01
C SER A 16 40.71 -14.33 12.68
N PRO A 17 40.59 -13.93 11.40
CA PRO A 17 39.66 -12.88 11.03
C PRO A 17 38.25 -13.46 11.13
N ALA A 18 37.44 -12.93 12.04
CA ALA A 18 36.01 -13.20 12.06
C ALA A 18 35.42 -12.59 10.78
N ALA A 19 35.04 -13.45 9.83
CA ALA A 19 34.21 -13.03 8.71
C ALA A 19 32.86 -12.56 9.27
N ALA A 20 32.62 -11.25 9.26
CA ALA A 20 31.32 -10.69 9.60
C ALA A 20 30.30 -11.16 8.55
N VAL A 21 29.55 -12.21 8.88
CA VAL A 21 28.38 -12.61 8.10
C VAL A 21 27.35 -11.51 8.28
N ALA A 22 27.23 -10.64 7.28
CA ALA A 22 26.14 -9.68 7.22
C ALA A 22 24.82 -10.47 7.19
N GLN A 23 24.09 -10.45 8.31
CA GLN A 23 22.74 -10.99 8.36
C GLN A 23 21.88 -10.15 7.41
N LYS A 24 21.45 -10.77 6.32
CA LYS A 24 20.50 -10.15 5.39
C LYS A 24 19.19 -9.95 6.15
N ALA A 25 18.85 -8.69 6.43
CA ALA A 25 17.59 -8.34 7.05
C ALA A 25 16.44 -8.99 6.25
N PRO A 26 15.43 -9.59 6.90
CA PRO A 26 14.26 -10.06 6.21
C PRO A 26 13.67 -8.92 5.37
N PRO A 27 13.23 -9.19 4.13
CA PRO A 27 12.52 -8.16 3.37
C PRO A 27 11.32 -7.68 4.20
N PRO A 28 10.99 -6.38 4.17
CA PRO A 28 9.78 -5.90 4.82
C PRO A 28 8.59 -6.74 4.35
N PRO A 29 7.61 -7.05 5.23
CA PRO A 29 6.45 -7.81 4.83
C PRO A 29 5.82 -7.13 3.62
N ALA A 30 5.56 -7.90 2.56
CA ALA A 30 4.89 -7.39 1.37
C ALA A 30 3.60 -6.70 1.82
N THR A 31 3.46 -5.41 1.47
CA THR A 31 2.30 -4.61 1.85
C THR A 31 1.05 -5.30 1.32
N THR A 32 0.34 -5.98 2.21
CA THR A 32 -0.94 -6.60 1.87
C THR A 32 -1.91 -5.46 1.60
N TYR A 33 -2.67 -5.53 0.51
CA TYR A 33 -3.69 -4.54 0.22
C TYR A 33 -4.71 -4.52 1.37
N VAL A 34 -4.78 -3.41 2.11
CA VAL A 34 -5.68 -3.25 3.25
C VAL A 34 -6.87 -2.41 2.82
N ALA A 35 -8.02 -3.06 2.63
CA ALA A 35 -9.30 -2.41 2.37
C ALA A 35 -10.43 -3.12 3.14
N SER A 36 -11.45 -2.36 3.50
CA SER A 36 -12.67 -2.86 4.13
C SER A 36 -13.81 -2.91 3.11
N VAL A 37 -14.87 -3.66 3.42
CA VAL A 37 -16.10 -3.71 2.65
C VAL A 37 -17.23 -3.25 3.56
N ASP A 38 -17.88 -2.15 3.17
CA ASP A 38 -18.99 -1.58 3.91
C ASP A 38 -19.98 -0.91 2.94
N PRO A 39 -21.04 -1.63 2.52
CA PRO A 39 -22.07 -1.07 1.65
C PRO A 39 -22.77 0.16 2.24
N SER A 40 -22.83 0.28 3.57
CA SER A 40 -23.53 1.38 4.26
C SER A 40 -22.78 2.71 4.19
N ALA A 41 -21.47 2.69 3.92
CA ALA A 41 -20.66 3.88 3.67
C ALA A 41 -21.06 4.62 2.37
N PHE A 42 -21.93 4.04 1.55
CA PHE A 42 -22.33 4.52 0.24
C PHE A 42 -23.82 4.89 0.20
N HIS A 43 -24.11 6.16 0.36
CA HIS A 43 -25.46 6.68 0.12
C HIS A 43 -25.73 6.77 -1.39
N LYS A 44 -27.01 6.64 -1.78
CA LYS A 44 -27.45 6.88 -3.16
C LYS A 44 -27.31 8.37 -3.46
N ALA A 45 -26.40 8.73 -4.35
CA ALA A 45 -26.30 10.10 -4.84
C ALA A 45 -27.25 10.31 -6.04
N PRO A 46 -27.84 11.50 -6.21
CA PRO A 46 -28.59 11.82 -7.43
C PRO A 46 -27.76 11.55 -8.69
N LEU A 47 -28.35 10.85 -9.66
CA LEU A 47 -27.73 10.52 -10.95
C LEU A 47 -26.41 9.72 -10.85
N GLU A 48 -26.16 9.04 -9.73
CA GLU A 48 -24.96 8.23 -9.53
C GLU A 48 -24.75 7.21 -10.66
N HIS A 49 -25.80 6.53 -11.09
CA HIS A 49 -25.77 5.57 -12.19
C HIS A 49 -25.35 6.21 -13.54
N LYS A 50 -25.54 7.52 -13.70
CA LYS A 50 -25.10 8.29 -14.88
C LYS A 50 -23.66 8.78 -14.78
N LYS A 51 -22.98 8.62 -13.62
CA LYS A 51 -21.56 8.99 -13.50
C LYS A 51 -20.73 8.07 -14.39
N LEU A 52 -19.99 8.69 -15.31
CA LEU A 52 -19.12 8.03 -16.30
C LEU A 52 -18.00 7.22 -15.66
N GLY A 53 -17.58 7.57 -14.44
CA GLY A 53 -16.51 6.89 -13.74
C GLY A 53 -15.15 6.99 -14.45
N VAL A 54 -14.25 6.08 -14.12
CA VAL A 54 -12.96 5.93 -14.79
C VAL A 54 -12.66 4.45 -15.02
N THR A 55 -12.10 4.10 -16.17
CA THR A 55 -11.56 2.75 -16.42
C THR A 55 -10.12 2.71 -15.94
N VAL A 56 -9.82 1.79 -15.02
CA VAL A 56 -8.49 1.67 -14.40
C VAL A 56 -8.06 0.21 -14.29
N SER A 57 -6.77 -0.01 -14.13
CA SER A 57 -6.27 -1.35 -13.79
C SER A 57 -6.46 -1.62 -12.29
N PRO A 58 -6.84 -2.85 -11.89
CA PRO A 58 -6.84 -3.24 -10.48
C PRO A 58 -5.48 -3.02 -9.79
N ALA A 59 -4.37 -3.25 -10.50
CA ALA A 59 -3.02 -3.05 -9.98
C ALA A 59 -2.74 -1.59 -9.59
N SER A 60 -3.20 -0.62 -10.39
CA SER A 60 -3.07 0.81 -10.06
C SER A 60 -3.85 1.19 -8.81
N VAL A 61 -5.04 0.61 -8.60
CA VAL A 61 -5.85 0.84 -7.39
C VAL A 61 -5.22 0.20 -6.16
N ARG A 62 -4.55 -0.94 -6.32
CA ARG A 62 -3.86 -1.66 -5.23
C ARG A 62 -2.74 -0.82 -4.57
N LEU A 63 -2.19 0.16 -5.28
CA LEU A 63 -1.20 1.11 -4.76
C LEU A 63 -1.77 2.10 -3.75
N ILE A 64 -3.10 2.22 -3.64
CA ILE A 64 -3.77 3.15 -2.74
C ILE A 64 -3.98 2.45 -1.40
N THR A 65 -3.00 2.56 -0.52
CA THR A 65 -3.02 1.98 0.83
C THR A 65 -2.97 3.07 1.90
N PRO A 66 -3.30 2.77 3.17
CA PRO A 66 -3.09 3.71 4.27
C PRO A 66 -1.68 4.32 4.26
N GLY A 67 -1.59 5.62 4.52
CA GLY A 67 -0.35 6.40 4.50
C GLY A 67 0.01 7.04 3.15
N VAL A 68 -0.60 6.61 2.03
CA VAL A 68 -0.36 7.22 0.71
C VAL A 68 -0.84 8.67 0.70
N ASP A 69 -0.04 9.58 0.16
CA ASP A 69 -0.40 10.99 0.04
C ASP A 69 -1.54 11.21 -0.95
N LYS A 70 -2.49 12.09 -0.58
CA LYS A 70 -3.68 12.39 -1.36
C LYS A 70 -3.35 12.88 -2.79
N PHE A 71 -2.25 13.59 -2.99
CA PHE A 71 -1.85 14.05 -4.32
C PHE A 71 -1.34 12.91 -5.21
N SER A 72 -0.78 11.85 -4.63
CA SER A 72 -0.33 10.66 -5.36
C SER A 72 -1.48 9.86 -5.99
N ILE A 73 -2.74 10.11 -5.60
CA ILE A 73 -3.92 9.41 -6.13
C ILE A 73 -4.39 10.01 -7.46
N TYR A 74 -4.19 11.31 -7.68
CA TYR A 74 -4.58 11.95 -8.94
C TYR A 74 -4.02 11.28 -10.20
N PRO A 75 -2.73 10.90 -10.29
CA PRO A 75 -2.22 10.19 -11.46
C PRO A 75 -2.77 8.75 -11.59
N LEU A 76 -3.32 8.17 -10.53
CA LEU A 76 -3.87 6.81 -10.53
C LEU A 76 -5.33 6.78 -11.00
N LEU A 77 -6.17 7.68 -10.45
CA LEU A 77 -7.63 7.64 -10.63
C LEU A 77 -8.24 8.92 -11.20
N GLY A 78 -7.45 9.99 -11.34
CA GLY A 78 -7.97 11.32 -11.61
C GLY A 78 -8.71 11.94 -10.41
N PRO A 79 -9.42 13.05 -10.62
CA PRO A 79 -10.19 13.72 -9.57
C PRO A 79 -11.42 12.89 -9.14
N PRO A 80 -11.91 13.07 -7.90
CA PRO A 80 -13.11 12.36 -7.43
C PRO A 80 -14.37 12.78 -8.21
N HIS A 81 -15.28 11.84 -8.47
CA HIS A 81 -16.39 12.02 -9.42
C HIS A 81 -17.61 12.80 -8.86
N PHE A 82 -17.57 13.14 -7.58
CA PHE A 82 -18.67 13.81 -6.86
C PHE A 82 -18.31 15.21 -6.36
N GLY A 83 -17.26 15.84 -6.93
CA GLY A 83 -16.86 17.21 -6.56
C GLY A 83 -16.13 17.31 -5.21
N GLU A 84 -15.59 16.19 -4.75
CA GLU A 84 -15.10 16.05 -3.37
C GLU A 84 -13.62 16.42 -3.20
N GLY A 85 -12.97 17.02 -4.21
CA GLY A 85 -11.51 17.22 -4.28
C GLY A 85 -10.90 17.86 -3.03
N ILE A 86 -11.61 18.81 -2.40
CA ILE A 86 -11.14 19.50 -1.18
C ILE A 86 -11.46 18.76 0.13
N THR A 87 -12.29 17.73 0.09
CA THR A 87 -12.80 17.04 1.28
C THR A 87 -11.85 15.94 1.79
N ARG A 88 -12.24 15.28 2.89
CA ARG A 88 -11.55 14.12 3.48
C ARG A 88 -12.17 12.78 3.08
N ARG A 89 -13.13 12.77 2.16
CA ARG A 89 -13.83 11.56 1.72
C ARG A 89 -14.05 11.64 0.23
N TRP A 90 -13.42 10.75 -0.53
CA TRP A 90 -13.56 10.70 -1.98
C TRP A 90 -14.28 9.44 -2.38
N ASN A 91 -15.39 9.59 -3.10
CA ASN A 91 -16.13 8.51 -3.70
C ASN A 91 -15.75 8.38 -5.17
N TYR A 92 -15.51 7.14 -5.59
CA TYR A 92 -15.18 6.79 -6.96
C TYR A 92 -16.19 5.80 -7.52
N VAL A 93 -16.33 5.88 -8.83
CA VAL A 93 -17.00 4.90 -9.68
C VAL A 93 -15.90 4.39 -10.60
N LEU A 94 -15.48 3.16 -10.37
CA LEU A 94 -14.39 2.53 -11.10
C LEU A 94 -14.97 1.50 -12.05
N PHE A 95 -14.34 1.36 -13.22
CA PHE A 95 -14.63 0.30 -14.16
C PHE A 95 -13.38 -0.55 -14.33
N PHE A 96 -13.50 -1.83 -14.03
CA PHE A 96 -12.43 -2.79 -14.21
C PHE A 96 -12.73 -3.71 -15.39
N PRO A 97 -11.78 -3.94 -16.31
CA PRO A 97 -11.91 -4.99 -17.31
C PRO A 97 -12.19 -6.33 -16.63
N VAL A 98 -13.14 -7.11 -17.17
CA VAL A 98 -13.45 -8.45 -16.63
C VAL A 98 -12.22 -9.38 -16.70
N ALA A 99 -11.38 -9.20 -17.73
CA ALA A 99 -10.11 -9.86 -17.96
C ALA A 99 -9.13 -8.87 -18.65
N PRO A 100 -7.81 -9.12 -18.63
CA PRO A 100 -6.84 -8.31 -19.37
C PRO A 100 -7.24 -8.16 -20.85
N GLY A 101 -7.29 -6.92 -21.34
CA GLY A 101 -7.68 -6.62 -22.73
C GLY A 101 -9.19 -6.65 -23.03
N SER A 102 -10.05 -7.02 -22.06
CA SER A 102 -11.50 -7.05 -22.30
C SER A 102 -12.11 -5.65 -22.43
N VAL A 103 -13.07 -5.51 -23.34
CA VAL A 103 -13.94 -4.34 -23.49
C VAL A 103 -15.08 -4.33 -22.48
N GLU A 104 -15.47 -5.50 -21.98
CA GLU A 104 -16.48 -5.65 -20.94
C GLU A 104 -15.88 -5.25 -19.59
N ARG A 105 -16.67 -4.52 -18.78
CA ARG A 105 -16.19 -3.93 -17.53
C ARG A 105 -17.19 -4.15 -16.40
N VAL A 106 -16.65 -4.48 -15.23
CA VAL A 106 -17.39 -4.47 -13.96
C VAL A 106 -17.34 -3.06 -13.39
N ARG A 107 -18.50 -2.54 -12.98
CA ARG A 107 -18.64 -1.26 -12.29
C ARG A 107 -18.51 -1.48 -10.79
N CYS A 108 -17.61 -0.74 -10.15
CA CYS A 108 -17.34 -0.82 -8.72
C CYS A 108 -17.44 0.55 -8.07
N ARG A 109 -17.91 0.59 -6.81
CA ARG A 109 -17.86 1.80 -5.97
C ARG A 109 -16.83 1.64 -4.87
N MET A 110 -16.02 2.68 -4.71
CA MET A 110 -14.95 2.75 -3.74
C MET A 110 -14.99 4.12 -3.04
N GLN A 111 -14.71 4.14 -1.74
CA GLN A 111 -14.50 5.36 -0.97
C GLN A 111 -13.08 5.36 -0.41
N ILE A 112 -12.40 6.48 -0.53
CA ILE A 112 -11.12 6.74 0.12
C ILE A 112 -11.37 7.76 1.23
N ARG A 113 -10.98 7.41 2.45
CA ARG A 113 -10.97 8.33 3.59
C ARG A 113 -9.57 8.83 3.81
N PHE A 114 -9.47 10.10 4.17
CA PHE A 114 -8.21 10.77 4.41
C PHE A 114 -8.14 11.35 5.81
N GLU A 115 -6.96 11.30 6.40
CA GLU A 115 -6.66 11.95 7.66
C GLU A 115 -5.52 12.94 7.51
N ARG A 116 -5.34 13.78 8.53
CA ARG A 116 -4.16 14.63 8.65
C ARG A 116 -3.69 14.52 10.07
N GLN A 117 -2.51 13.94 10.23
CA GLN A 117 -1.86 13.85 11.53
C GLN A 117 -1.58 15.26 12.06
N ARG A 118 -1.76 15.43 13.37
CA ARG A 118 -1.49 16.71 14.04
C ARG A 118 -0.02 17.09 13.80
N GLY A 119 0.22 18.35 13.45
CA GLY A 119 1.57 18.85 13.15
C GLY A 119 2.12 18.50 11.76
N ARG A 120 1.37 17.78 10.91
CA ARG A 120 1.74 17.54 9.50
C ARG A 120 0.84 18.30 8.53
N TYR A 121 1.43 18.73 7.41
CA TYR A 121 0.72 19.34 6.28
C TYR A 121 0.10 18.28 5.36
N SER A 122 0.75 17.12 5.22
CA SER A 122 0.32 16.03 4.35
C SER A 122 -1.05 15.50 4.75
N VAL A 123 -1.84 15.17 3.73
CA VAL A 123 -3.14 14.53 3.86
C VAL A 123 -2.99 13.13 3.27
N THR A 124 -3.13 12.11 4.11
CA THR A 124 -2.85 10.73 3.71
C THR A 124 -4.10 9.88 3.78
N VAL A 125 -4.13 8.80 3.00
CA VAL A 125 -5.17 7.77 3.08
C VAL A 125 -5.18 7.19 4.50
N SER A 126 -6.35 7.13 5.12
CA SER A 126 -6.57 6.37 6.35
C SER A 126 -7.26 5.04 6.07
N GLU A 127 -8.18 5.01 5.12
CA GLU A 127 -9.01 3.84 4.82
C GLU A 127 -9.42 3.80 3.35
N VAL A 128 -9.45 2.60 2.78
CA VAL A 128 -10.11 2.30 1.50
C VAL A 128 -11.27 1.37 1.77
N ILE A 129 -12.45 1.74 1.28
CA ILE A 129 -13.70 1.03 1.51
C ILE A 129 -14.31 0.68 0.16
N TRP A 130 -14.72 -0.57 -0.01
CA TRP A 130 -15.49 -1.02 -1.15
C TRP A 130 -16.96 -1.17 -0.80
N GLN A 131 -17.82 -0.90 -1.78
CA GLN A 131 -19.24 -1.20 -1.64
C GLN A 131 -19.52 -2.70 -1.75
N GLU A 132 -18.80 -3.40 -2.63
CA GLU A 132 -19.01 -4.82 -2.91
C GLU A 132 -17.71 -5.62 -2.69
N GLN A 133 -17.84 -6.80 -2.08
CA GLN A 133 -16.71 -7.70 -1.81
C GLN A 133 -15.99 -8.12 -3.09
N SER A 134 -16.74 -8.42 -4.16
CA SER A 134 -16.19 -8.82 -5.47
C SER A 134 -15.23 -7.77 -6.06
N CYS A 135 -15.47 -6.49 -5.78
CA CYS A 135 -14.60 -5.40 -6.22
C CYS A 135 -13.32 -5.30 -5.37
N ALA A 136 -13.42 -5.53 -4.06
CA ALA A 136 -12.27 -5.60 -3.17
C ALA A 136 -11.35 -6.77 -3.56
N ASP A 137 -11.92 -7.96 -3.78
CA ASP A 137 -11.20 -9.18 -4.13
C ASP A 137 -10.44 -9.02 -5.45
N ARG A 138 -11.07 -8.36 -6.44
CA ARG A 138 -10.43 -8.06 -7.74
C ARG A 138 -9.15 -7.25 -7.59
N VAL A 139 -9.13 -6.27 -6.69
CA VAL A 139 -7.95 -5.43 -6.44
C VAL A 139 -6.92 -6.17 -5.58
N ALA A 140 -7.37 -6.95 -4.59
CA ALA A 140 -6.50 -7.77 -3.75
C ALA A 140 -5.72 -8.83 -4.56
N ALA A 141 -6.36 -9.42 -5.58
CA ALA A 141 -5.78 -10.44 -6.45
C ALA A 141 -4.89 -9.88 -7.58
N ALA A 142 -4.82 -8.55 -7.74
CA ALA A 142 -4.06 -7.93 -8.83
C ALA A 142 -2.55 -7.95 -8.55
N SER A 143 -1.74 -8.46 -9.46
CA SER A 143 -0.26 -8.46 -9.37
C SER A 143 0.36 -7.12 -9.72
#